data_AF-A0A1D8F0K2-F1
#
_entry.id   AF-A0A1D8F0K2-F1
#
_cell.length_a   1.000
_cell.length_b   1.000
_cell.length_c   1.000
_cell.angle_alpha   90.00
_cell.angle_beta   90.00
_cell.angle_gamma   90.00
#
_symmetry.space_group_name_H-M   'P 1'
#
loop_
_entity.id
_entity.type
_entity.pdbx_description
1 polymer ?
#
loop_
_entity_poly.entity_id
_entity_poly.type
_entity_poly.pdbx_seq_one_letter_code
_entity_poly.pdbx_strand_id
1 'polypeptide(L)'
;MKAGYVPVLVGKGAAAATRFLVQVRLFNDPCMEMLLELAADEMGYGQKGVLSIPCDADFFRKVVRSIPTASKTSLVSVPQSCS
;
A
#
# COMPACT_ATOMS: atom_id res chain seq x y z
N MET A 1 18.20 9.77 9.39
CA MET A 1 16.96 10.29 8.77
C MET A 1 15.78 9.46 9.28
N LYS A 2 14.67 10.09 9.69
CA LYS A 2 13.44 9.37 10.05
C LYS A 2 12.82 8.75 8.79
N ALA A 3 12.27 7.54 8.91
CA ALA A 3 11.47 6.94 7.85
C ALA A 3 10.06 7.56 7.88
N GLY A 4 9.63 8.17 6.77
CA GLY A 4 8.22 8.54 6.60
C GLY A 4 7.40 7.30 6.23
N TYR A 5 6.13 7.29 6.64
CA TYR A 5 5.18 6.22 6.34
C TYR A 5 3.90 6.80 5.75
N VAL A 6 3.36 6.13 4.74
CA VAL A 6 2.10 6.46 4.09
C VAL A 6 1.10 5.35 4.40
N PRO A 7 -0.11 5.68 4.90
CA PRO A 7 -1.18 4.70 5.04
C PRO A 7 -1.70 4.32 3.65
N VAL A 8 -1.83 3.01 3.41
CA VAL A 8 -2.36 2.43 2.18
C VAL A 8 -3.45 1.43 2.53
N LEU A 9 -4.62 1.53 1.91
CA LEU A 9 -5.67 0.53 1.96
C LEU A 9 -5.51 -0.40 0.78
N VAL A 10 -5.51 -1.70 1.01
CA VAL A 10 -5.32 -2.70 -0.04
C VAL A 10 -6.49 -3.68 -0.01
N GLY A 11 -7.24 -3.73 -1.09
CA GLY A 11 -8.38 -4.62 -1.25
C GLY A 11 -9.46 -4.04 -2.14
N LYS A 12 -10.34 -4.91 -2.66
CA LYS A 12 -11.50 -4.52 -3.46
C LYS A 12 -12.65 -4.10 -2.54
N GLY A 13 -12.70 -2.82 -2.20
CA GLY A 13 -13.76 -2.21 -1.40
C GLY A 13 -13.42 -2.01 0.09
N ALA A 14 -14.00 -0.96 0.69
CA ALA A 14 -13.64 -0.49 2.03
C ALA A 14 -13.89 -1.49 3.17
N ALA A 15 -14.85 -2.41 3.01
CA ALA A 15 -15.20 -3.41 4.03
C ALA A 15 -14.23 -4.59 4.12
N ALA A 16 -13.43 -4.84 3.08
CA ALA A 16 -12.47 -5.95 3.01
C ALA A 16 -11.02 -5.47 2.80
N ALA A 17 -10.77 -4.16 2.88
CA ALA A 17 -9.45 -3.60 2.66
C ALA A 17 -8.56 -3.72 3.91
N THR A 18 -7.34 -4.20 3.73
CA THR A 18 -6.32 -4.23 4.79
C THR A 18 -5.53 -2.94 4.77
N ARG A 19 -5.36 -2.32 5.95
CA ARG A 19 -4.54 -1.11 6.09
C ARG A 19 -3.07 -1.47 6.33
N PHE A 20 -2.20 -0.89 5.52
CA PHE A 20 -0.76 -1.00 5.63
C PHE A 20 -0.14 0.39 5.87
N LEU A 21 0.92 0.44 6.66
CA LEU A 21 1.86 1.56 6.67
C LEU A 21 3.05 1.18 5.81
N VAL A 22 3.22 1.91 4.71
CA VAL A 22 4.26 1.66 3.71
C VAL A 22 5.29 2.78 3.81
N GLN A 23 6.56 2.42 3.89
CA GLN A 23 7.63 3.41 3.95
C GLN A 23 7.73 4.19 2.63
N VAL A 24 7.88 5.52 2.69
CA VAL A 24 7.89 6.38 1.48
C VAL A 24 8.90 5.95 0.42
N ARG A 25 10.02 5.36 0.83
CA ARG A 25 11.10 4.92 -0.07
C ARG A 25 10.68 3.78 -1.00
N LEU A 26 9.68 2.98 -0.62
CA LEU A 26 9.18 1.88 -1.45
C LEU A 26 8.36 2.38 -2.64
N PHE A 27 7.80 3.59 -2.56
CA PHE A 27 7.01 4.17 -3.65
C PHE A 27 7.83 4.60 -4.86
N ASN A 28 9.16 4.62 -4.73
CA ASN A 28 10.08 4.95 -5.82
C ASN A 28 10.60 3.68 -6.54
N ASP A 29 10.03 2.52 -6.23
CA ASP A 29 10.34 1.26 -6.90
C ASP A 29 9.29 1.00 -8.01
N PRO A 30 9.71 0.55 -9.21
CA PRO A 30 8.81 0.32 -10.33
C PRO A 30 7.68 -0.68 -10.01
N CYS A 31 7.90 -1.64 -9.11
CA CYS A 31 6.84 -2.56 -8.71
C CYS A 31 5.72 -1.85 -7.94
N MET A 32 6.06 -0.81 -7.17
CA MET A 32 5.07 0.01 -6.47
C MET A 32 4.39 0.99 -7.43
N GLU A 33 5.12 1.57 -8.37
CA GLU A 33 4.55 2.43 -9.42
C GLU A 33 3.48 1.71 -10.24
N MET A 34 3.73 0.46 -10.65
CA MET A 34 2.73 -0.36 -11.37
C MET A 34 1.43 -0.56 -10.57
N LEU A 35 1.52 -0.72 -9.25
CA LEU A 35 0.35 -0.83 -8.38
C LEU A 35 -0.42 0.50 -8.27
N LEU A 36 0.30 1.62 -8.25
CA LEU A 36 -0.30 2.96 -8.23
C LEU A 36 -1.00 3.27 -9.56
N GLU A 37 -0.39 2.88 -10.68
CA GLU A 37 -0.96 3.04 -12.01
C GLU A 37 -2.25 2.23 -12.14
N LEU A 38 -2.25 0.95 -11.71
CA LEU A 38 -3.47 0.15 -11.65
C LEU A 38 -4.57 0.82 -10.80
N ALA A 39 -4.21 1.39 -9.65
CA ALA A 39 -5.16 2.11 -8.82
C ALA A 39 -5.70 3.37 -9.51
N ALA A 40 -4.85 4.11 -10.23
CA ALA A 40 -5.24 5.29 -10.99
C ALA A 40 -6.15 4.94 -12.18
N ASP A 41 -5.90 3.83 -12.87
CA ASP A 41 -6.73 3.37 -13.99
C ASP A 41 -8.13 2.94 -13.52
N GLU A 42 -8.23 2.19 -12.41
CA GLU A 42 -9.52 1.71 -11.92
C GLU A 42 -10.29 2.75 -11.11
N MET A 43 -9.60 3.57 -10.32
CA MET A 43 -10.24 4.47 -9.35
C MET A 43 -10.06 5.97 -9.67
N GLY A 44 -9.17 6.31 -10.59
CA GLY A 44 -8.74 7.68 -10.81
C GLY A 44 -7.93 8.27 -9.63
N TYR A 45 -7.52 9.52 -9.79
CA TYR A 45 -6.77 10.26 -8.77
C TYR A 45 -7.68 10.91 -7.69
N GLY A 46 -8.98 10.62 -7.70
CA GLY A 46 -9.97 11.23 -6.81
C GLY A 46 -10.00 10.67 -5.38
N GLN A 47 -9.02 9.84 -5.01
CA GLN A 47 -8.95 9.22 -3.69
C GLN A 47 -8.75 10.27 -2.59
N LYS A 48 -9.76 10.49 -1.74
CA LYS A 48 -9.67 11.43 -0.62
C LYS A 48 -9.05 10.76 0.60
N GLY A 49 -7.90 11.27 1.03
CA GLY A 49 -7.28 10.95 2.33
C GLY A 49 -6.27 9.82 2.30
N VAL A 50 -6.71 8.57 2.08
CA VAL A 50 -5.84 7.39 2.12
C VAL A 50 -5.71 6.77 0.74
N LEU A 51 -4.47 6.51 0.32
CA LEU A 51 -4.17 5.81 -0.91
C LEU A 51 -4.80 4.41 -0.86
N SER A 52 -5.59 4.06 -1.86
CA SER A 52 -6.23 2.74 -1.97
C SER A 52 -5.71 2.02 -3.20
N ILE A 53 -5.31 0.76 -3.04
CA ILE A 53 -4.81 -0.09 -4.13
C ILE A 53 -5.79 -1.27 -4.28
N PRO A 54 -6.45 -1.42 -5.45
CA PRO A 54 -7.48 -2.43 -5.68
C PRO A 54 -6.89 -3.82 -5.97
N CYS A 55 -5.91 -4.26 -5.17
CA CYS A 55 -5.30 -5.59 -5.29
C CYS A 55 -5.45 -6.40 -4.01
N ASP A 56 -5.16 -7.71 -4.08
CA ASP A 56 -5.20 -8.58 -2.92
C ASP A 56 -4.09 -8.23 -1.92
N ALA A 57 -4.43 -8.20 -0.63
CA ALA A 57 -3.49 -7.87 0.44
C ALA A 57 -2.26 -8.81 0.48
N ASP A 58 -2.44 -10.09 0.12
CA ASP A 58 -1.35 -11.05 0.05
C ASP A 58 -0.47 -10.86 -1.19
N PHE A 59 -1.06 -10.43 -2.30
CA PHE A 59 -0.29 -10.03 -3.48
C PHE A 59 0.54 -8.79 -3.18
N PHE A 60 -0.05 -7.77 -2.54
CA PHE A 60 0.66 -6.58 -2.11
C PHE A 60 1.83 -6.88 -1.18
N ARG A 61 1.63 -7.77 -0.19
CA ARG A 61 2.71 -8.25 0.69
C ARG A 61 3.86 -8.87 -0.08
N LYS A 62 3.59 -9.65 -1.13
CA LYS A 62 4.63 -10.26 -1.97
C LYS A 62 5.39 -9.21 -2.77
N VAL A 63 4.68 -8.26 -3.38
CA VAL A 63 5.30 -7.15 -4.14
C VAL A 63 6.22 -6.33 -3.25
N VAL A 64 5.76 -5.92 -2.06
CA VAL A 64 6.60 -5.14 -1.15
C VAL A 64 7.82 -5.93 -0.68
N ARG A 65 7.70 -7.25 -0.51
CA ARG A 65 8.84 -8.12 -0.15
C ARG A 65 9.83 -8.34 -1.30
N SER A 66 9.42 -8.17 -2.55
CA SER A 66 10.33 -8.29 -3.70
C SER A 66 11.13 -7.02 -3.98
N ILE A 67 10.76 -5.88 -3.37
CA ILE A 67 11.49 -4.62 -3.50
C ILE A 67 12.86 -4.78 -2.80
N PRO A 68 14.00 -4.64 -3.49
CA PRO A 68 15.33 -4.89 -2.93
C PRO A 68 15.69 -3.99 -1.74
N THR A 69 15.05 -2.82 -1.67
CA THR A 69 15.26 -1.84 -0.59
C THR A 69 14.33 -2.06 0.61
N ALA A 70 13.43 -3.05 0.55
CA ALA A 70 12.53 -3.36 1.65
C ALA A 70 13.26 -4.00 2.82
N SER A 71 13.14 -3.38 4.00
CA SER A 71 13.55 -3.97 5.28
C SER A 71 12.33 -4.50 6.02
N LYS A 72 12.52 -5.32 7.07
CA LYS A 72 11.42 -5.84 7.91
C LYS A 72 10.43 -4.75 8.40
N THR A 73 10.87 -3.49 8.48
CA THR A 73 10.10 -2.34 8.96
C THR A 73 9.37 -1.56 7.86
N SER A 74 9.49 -1.98 6.60
CA SER A 74 8.98 -1.20 5.46
C SER A 74 7.48 -1.42 5.19
N LEU A 75 6.88 -2.45 5.83
CA LEU A 75 5.44 -2.76 5.77
C LEU A 75 4.91 -3.16 7.15
N VAL A 76 4.01 -2.36 7.72
CA VAL A 76 3.30 -2.71 8.97
C VAL A 76 1.81 -2.86 8.65
N SER A 77 1.25 -4.05 8.90
CA SER A 77 -0.20 -4.24 8.86
C SER A 77 -0.81 -3.63 10.12
N VAL A 78 -1.74 -2.69 9.96
CA VAL A 78 -2.46 -2.09 11.09
C VAL A 78 -3.77 -2.85 11.23
N PRO A 79 -4.05 -3.52 12.36
CA PRO A 79 -5.37 -4.10 12.57
C PRO A 79 -6.41 -2.97 12.50
N GLN A 80 -7.51 -3.19 11.78
CA GLN A 80 -8.69 -2.33 11.94
C GLN A 80 -9.15 -2.53 13.39
N SER A 81 -8.79 -1.59 14.27
CA SER A 81 -9.19 -1.62 15.67
C SER A 81 -10.71 -1.73 15.72
N CYS A 82 -11.20 -2.77 16.39
CA CYS A 82 -12.62 -2.95 16.70
C CYS A 82 -13.18 -1.67 17.33
N SER A 83 -14.36 -1.25 16.89
CA SER A 83 -15.27 -0.37 17.62
C SER A 83 -16.56 -1.14 17.86
#